data_AF-A0AAU9LIV8-F1
#
_entry.id   AF-A0AAU9LIV8-F1
#
_cell.length_a   1.000
_cell.length_b   1.000
_cell.length_c   1.000
_cell.angle_alpha   90.00
_cell.angle_beta   90.00
_cell.angle_gamma   90.00
#
_symmetry.space_group_name_H-M   'P 1'
#
loop_
_entity.id
_entity.type
_entity.pdbx_description
1 polymer ?
#
loop_
_entity_poly.entity_id
_entity_poly.type
_entity_poly.pdbx_seq_one_letter_code
_entity_poly.pdbx_strand_id
1 'polypeptide(L)'
;MVSLLPVFDRPEYRNIRTCLFLGMGLSGAGPIFHKLVWFWNQPEAVYTTGYEILMGTFYGIGSLLYATRIPERWMPGKFDIVGNSHNLFHVLVVAGAYTHYRAGLVYLRWRDMEGC
;
A
#
# COMPACT_ATOMS: atom_id res chain seq x y z
N MET A 1 -3.75 -4.72 18.82
CA MET A 1 -2.64 -5.50 19.41
C MET A 1 -2.88 -7.00 19.19
N VAL A 2 -3.07 -7.42 17.94
CA VAL A 2 -3.29 -8.83 17.55
C VAL A 2 -2.03 -9.39 16.87
N SER A 3 -1.27 -8.54 16.18
CA SER A 3 0.00 -8.88 15.52
C SER A 3 1.17 -9.16 16.45
N LEU A 4 1.10 -8.79 17.74
CA LEU A 4 2.14 -9.07 18.74
C LEU A 4 2.01 -10.45 19.37
N LEU A 5 0.94 -11.20 19.06
CA LEU A 5 0.77 -12.55 19.56
C LEU A 5 1.72 -13.50 18.80
N PRO A 6 2.53 -14.32 19.50
CA PRO A 6 3.54 -15.18 18.85
C PRO A 6 2.94 -16.25 17.93
N VAL A 7 1.63 -16.51 18.04
CA VAL A 7 0.86 -17.35 17.11
C VAL A 7 0.86 -16.79 15.69
N PHE A 8 0.86 -15.47 15.50
CA PHE A 8 0.78 -14.84 14.19
C PHE A 8 2.10 -14.88 13.40
N ASP A 9 3.22 -15.23 14.03
CA ASP A 9 4.51 -15.43 13.33
C ASP A 9 4.61 -16.78 12.64
N ARG A 10 3.71 -17.72 12.95
CA ARG A 10 3.69 -19.02 12.27
C ARG A 10 3.40 -18.83 10.78
N PRO A 11 4.05 -19.60 9.89
CA PRO A 11 3.88 -19.48 8.44
C PRO A 11 2.43 -19.71 7.98
N GLU A 12 1.62 -20.41 8.78
CA GLU A 12 0.19 -20.67 8.60
C GLU A 12 -0.67 -19.39 8.60
N TYR A 13 -0.31 -18.37 9.39
CA TYR A 13 -1.09 -17.13 9.54
C TYR A 13 -0.67 -16.04 8.55
N ARG A 14 0.23 -16.33 7.61
CA ARG A 14 0.72 -15.35 6.64
C ARG A 14 -0.41 -14.73 5.83
N ASN A 15 -1.35 -15.54 5.34
CA ASN A 15 -2.48 -15.05 4.55
C ASN A 15 -3.43 -14.19 5.39
N ILE A 16 -3.67 -14.57 6.65
CA ILE A 16 -4.50 -13.79 7.58
C ILE A 16 -3.87 -12.42 7.83
N ARG A 17 -2.56 -12.37 8.05
CA ARG A 17 -1.81 -11.11 8.20
C ARG A 17 -1.91 -10.24 6.95
N THR A 18 -1.71 -10.82 5.77
CA THR A 18 -1.85 -10.09 4.49
C THR A 18 -3.27 -9.53 4.31
N CYS A 19 -4.31 -10.33 4.59
CA CYS A 19 -5.70 -9.89 4.51
C CYS A 19 -6.01 -8.76 5.50
N LEU A 20 -5.48 -8.82 6.72
CA LEU A 20 -5.67 -7.77 7.73
C LEU A 20 -5.06 -6.44 7.27
N PHE A 21 -3.84 -6.46 6.75
CA PHE A 21 -3.18 -5.25 6.25
C PHE A 21 -3.84 -4.71 4.97
N LEU A 22 -4.26 -5.59 4.05
CA LEU A 22 -5.04 -5.19 2.88
C LEU A 22 -6.38 -4.57 3.27
N GLY A 23 -7.08 -5.15 4.25
CA GLY A 23 -8.33 -4.59 4.76
C GLY A 23 -8.14 -3.20 5.36
N MET A 24 -7.06 -2.99 6.12
CA MET A 24 -6.70 -1.67 6.63
C MET A 24 -6.43 -0.67 5.49
N GLY A 25 -5.68 -1.08 4.45
CA GLY A 25 -5.46 -0.24 3.26
C GLY A 25 -6.75 0.10 2.50
N LEU A 26 -7.63 -0.88 2.31
CA LEU A 26 -8.90 -0.71 1.60
C LEU A 26 -9.87 0.24 2.34
N SER A 27 -9.76 0.36 3.66
CA SER A 27 -10.56 1.35 4.42
C SER A 27 -10.34 2.79 3.93
N GLY A 28 -9.19 3.08 3.31
CA GLY A 28 -8.90 4.36 2.66
C GLY A 28 -9.84 4.73 1.50
N ALA A 29 -10.55 3.75 0.90
CA ALA A 29 -11.50 4.03 -0.18
C ALA A 29 -12.67 4.94 0.27
N GLY A 30 -13.12 4.82 1.52
CA GLY A 30 -14.18 5.65 2.07
C GLY A 30 -13.83 7.14 2.11
N PRO A 31 -12.71 7.53 2.76
CA PRO A 31 -12.21 8.91 2.74
C PRO A 31 -11.93 9.46 1.34
N ILE A 32 -11.36 8.65 0.44
CA ILE A 32 -11.10 9.06 -0.96
C ILE A 32 -12.41 9.37 -1.67
N PHE A 33 -13.41 8.50 -1.54
CA PHE A 33 -14.73 8.71 -2.13
C PHE A 33 -15.38 9.97 -1.58
N HIS A 34 -15.37 10.15 -0.25
CA HIS A 34 -15.89 11.36 0.39
C HIS A 34 -15.20 12.63 -0.14
N LYS A 35 -13.87 12.64 -0.23
CA LYS A 35 -13.09 13.75 -0.79
C LYS A 35 -13.53 14.08 -2.22
N LEU A 36 -13.67 13.07 -3.08
CA LEU A 36 -14.10 13.29 -4.46
C LEU A 36 -15.51 13.86 -4.55
N VAL A 37 -16.46 13.37 -3.76
CA VAL A 37 -17.84 13.89 -3.78
C VAL A 37 -17.88 15.41 -3.53
N TRP A 38 -17.09 15.90 -2.58
CA TRP A 38 -17.08 17.32 -2.21
C TRP A 38 -16.15 18.19 -3.07
N PHE A 39 -15.01 17.64 -3.50
CA PHE A 39 -13.93 18.43 -4.10
C PHE A 39 -13.52 17.96 -5.50
N TRP A 40 -14.35 17.20 -6.21
CA TRP A 40 -14.01 16.68 -7.56
C TRP A 40 -13.59 17.76 -8.57
N ASN A 41 -14.10 18.99 -8.43
CA ASN A 41 -13.78 20.10 -9.32
C ASN A 41 -12.41 20.75 -9.00
N GLN A 42 -11.79 20.38 -7.88
CA GLN A 42 -10.46 20.86 -7.49
C GLN A 42 -9.38 19.93 -8.05
N PRO A 43 -8.41 20.44 -8.84
CA PRO A 43 -7.39 19.61 -9.45
C PRO A 43 -6.54 18.86 -8.42
N GLU A 44 -6.27 19.47 -7.25
CA GLU A 44 -5.52 18.89 -6.15
C GLU A 44 -6.19 17.63 -5.60
N ALA A 45 -7.53 17.61 -5.52
CA ALA A 45 -8.29 16.45 -5.06
C ALA A 45 -8.18 15.27 -6.05
N VAL A 46 -8.17 15.54 -7.36
CA VAL A 46 -8.00 14.52 -8.40
C VAL A 46 -6.55 14.02 -8.43
N TYR A 47 -5.56 14.91 -8.39
CA TYR A 47 -4.14 14.55 -8.38
C TYR A 47 -3.77 13.70 -7.16
N THR A 48 -4.20 14.10 -5.96
CA THR A 48 -3.97 13.32 -4.73
C THR A 48 -4.65 11.95 -4.81
N THR A 49 -5.84 11.86 -5.40
CA THR A 49 -6.52 10.58 -5.63
C THR A 49 -5.72 9.66 -6.56
N GLY A 50 -5.12 10.20 -7.62
CA GLY A 50 -4.23 9.44 -8.50
C GLY A 50 -3.04 8.82 -7.74
N TYR A 51 -2.40 9.60 -6.86
CA TYR A 51 -1.32 9.09 -6.01
C TYR A 51 -1.82 8.02 -5.01
N GLU A 52 -3.00 8.19 -4.44
CA GLU A 52 -3.61 7.23 -3.50
C GLU A 52 -3.96 5.90 -4.18
N ILE A 53 -4.49 5.94 -5.42
CA ILE A 53 -4.74 4.74 -6.24
C ILE A 53 -3.41 4.04 -6.59
N LEU A 54 -2.38 4.81 -6.95
CA LEU A 54 -1.07 4.26 -7.26
C LEU A 54 -0.41 3.60 -6.03
N MET A 55 -0.49 4.25 -4.87
CA MET A 55 -0.09 3.67 -3.57
C MET A 55 -0.84 2.35 -3.31
N GLY A 56 -2.17 2.35 -3.47
CA GLY A 56 -3.01 1.16 -3.30
C GLY A 56 -2.60 0.02 -4.23
N THR A 57 -2.21 0.33 -5.46
CA THR A 57 -1.73 -0.65 -6.44
C THR A 57 -0.39 -1.24 -6.01
N PHE A 58 0.57 -0.43 -5.55
CA PHE A 58 1.84 -0.94 -5.04
C PHE A 58 1.66 -1.85 -3.81
N TYR A 59 0.84 -1.44 -2.84
CA TYR A 59 0.55 -2.28 -1.67
C TYR A 59 -0.23 -3.56 -2.04
N GLY A 60 -1.17 -3.47 -2.98
CA GLY A 60 -1.92 -4.61 -3.49
C GLY A 60 -1.02 -5.65 -4.17
N ILE A 61 -0.20 -5.21 -5.13
CA ILE A 61 0.75 -6.08 -5.84
C ILE A 61 1.76 -6.66 -4.86
N GLY A 62 2.34 -5.85 -3.97
CA GLY A 62 3.30 -6.33 -2.98
C GLY A 62 2.70 -7.41 -2.08
N SER A 63 1.50 -7.16 -1.57
CA SER A 63 0.76 -8.11 -0.73
C SER A 63 0.48 -9.42 -1.47
N LEU A 64 0.10 -9.35 -2.75
CA LEU A 64 -0.15 -10.51 -3.58
C LEU A 64 1.14 -11.32 -3.81
N LEU A 65 2.26 -10.66 -4.14
CA LEU A 65 3.56 -11.32 -4.29
C LEU A 65 3.97 -12.02 -3.00
N TYR A 66 3.85 -11.34 -1.86
CA TYR A 66 4.18 -11.89 -0.54
C TYR A 66 3.32 -13.10 -0.15
N ALA A 67 2.02 -13.06 -0.46
CA ALA A 67 1.10 -14.17 -0.19
C ALA A 67 1.37 -15.37 -1.12
N THR A 68 1.62 -15.12 -2.40
CA THR A 68 1.78 -16.17 -3.43
C THR A 68 3.18 -16.77 -3.50
N ARG A 69 4.18 -16.11 -2.91
CA ARG A 69 5.60 -16.48 -2.96
C ARG A 69 6.17 -16.52 -4.38
N ILE A 70 5.73 -15.61 -5.23
CA ILE A 70 6.23 -15.46 -6.61
C ILE A 70 7.35 -14.42 -6.59
N PRO A 71 8.51 -14.69 -7.24
CA PRO A 71 8.80 -15.75 -8.21
C PRO A 71 9.48 -17.02 -7.65
N GLU A 72 9.85 -17.07 -6.37
CA GLU A 72 10.59 -18.20 -5.78
C GLU A 72 9.82 -19.53 -5.83
N ARG A 73 8.49 -19.47 -5.86
CA ARG A 73 7.62 -20.63 -6.09
C ARG A 73 7.82 -21.27 -7.46
N TRP A 74 8.17 -20.49 -8.48
CA TRP A 74 8.34 -20.97 -9.86
C TRP A 74 9.77 -21.46 -10.14
N MET A 75 10.77 -20.89 -9.48
CA MET A 75 12.16 -21.31 -9.63
C MET A 75 12.83 -21.46 -8.25
N PRO A 76 12.61 -22.60 -7.58
CA PRO A 76 13.23 -22.90 -6.29
C PRO A 76 14.77 -22.84 -6.42
N GLY A 77 15.44 -22.20 -5.47
CA GLY A 77 16.91 -22.08 -5.43
C GLY A 77 17.50 -20.92 -6.23
N LYS A 78 16.74 -20.24 -7.11
CA LYS A 78 17.26 -19.11 -7.90
C LYS A 78 17.15 -17.75 -7.21
N PHE A 79 16.21 -17.61 -6.27
CA PHE A 79 15.88 -16.34 -5.62
C PHE A 79 16.20 -16.32 -4.12
N ASP A 80 17.07 -17.23 -3.67
CA ASP A 80 17.33 -17.43 -2.23
C ASP A 80 17.97 -16.19 -1.57
N ILE A 81 18.71 -15.39 -2.34
CA ILE A 81 19.41 -14.19 -1.84
C ILE A 81 18.74 -12.89 -2.33
N VAL A 82 18.44 -12.78 -3.63
CA VAL A 82 17.89 -11.56 -4.26
C VAL A 82 16.65 -11.91 -5.09
N GLY A 83 15.66 -11.01 -5.11
CA GLY A 83 14.49 -11.13 -5.98
C GLY A 83 13.38 -12.07 -5.49
N ASN A 84 13.47 -12.60 -4.26
CA ASN A 84 12.33 -13.29 -3.65
C ASN A 84 11.15 -12.34 -3.39
N SER A 85 9.97 -12.93 -3.22
CA SER A 85 8.71 -12.21 -2.98
C SER A 85 8.77 -11.25 -1.79
N HIS A 86 9.56 -11.55 -0.76
CA HIS A 86 9.70 -10.70 0.42
C HIS A 86 10.52 -9.44 0.12
N ASN A 87 11.63 -9.58 -0.62
CA ASN A 87 12.42 -8.44 -1.09
C ASN A 87 11.60 -7.56 -2.04
N LEU A 88 10.86 -8.17 -2.97
CA LEU A 88 9.96 -7.45 -3.87
C LEU A 88 8.82 -6.73 -3.12
N PHE A 89 8.26 -7.39 -2.12
CA PHE A 89 7.27 -6.78 -1.22
C PHE A 89 7.82 -5.52 -0.56
N HIS A 90 9.02 -5.56 0.03
CA HIS A 90 9.64 -4.39 0.66
C HIS A 90 9.88 -3.25 -0.33
N VAL A 91 10.37 -3.55 -1.54
CA VAL A 91 10.56 -2.54 -2.59
C VAL A 91 9.24 -1.85 -2.94
N LEU A 92 8.17 -2.63 -3.10
CA LEU A 92 6.84 -2.09 -3.41
C LEU A 92 6.25 -1.29 -2.23
N VAL A 93 6.50 -1.71 -0.98
CA VAL A 93 6.10 -0.94 0.19
C VAL A 93 6.79 0.42 0.24
N VAL A 94 8.10 0.48 -0.05
CA VAL A 94 8.84 1.75 -0.13
C VAL A 94 8.31 2.64 -1.26
N ALA A 95 8.02 2.06 -2.44
CA ALA A 95 7.42 2.79 -3.55
C ALA A 95 6.03 3.36 -3.18
N GLY A 96 5.18 2.57 -2.52
CA GLY A 96 3.89 3.01 -1.99
C GLY A 96 4.00 4.13 -0.95
N ALA A 97 4.96 4.03 -0.02
CA ALA A 97 5.22 5.09 0.96
C ALA A 97 5.69 6.39 0.27
N TYR A 98 6.52 6.29 -0.76
CA TYR A 98 6.97 7.45 -1.53
C TYR A 98 5.83 8.12 -2.30
N THR A 99 4.94 7.36 -2.95
CA THR A 99 3.76 7.95 -3.62
C THR A 99 2.81 8.60 -2.63
N HIS A 100 2.63 8.01 -1.45
CA HIS A 100 1.85 8.61 -0.37
C HIS A 100 2.48 9.92 0.13
N TYR A 101 3.80 9.95 0.31
CA TYR A 101 4.53 11.17 0.66
C TYR A 101 4.32 12.29 -0.38
N ARG A 102 4.35 11.95 -1.67
CA ARG A 102 4.08 12.89 -2.76
C ARG A 102 2.65 13.44 -2.69
N ALA A 103 1.65 12.61 -2.37
CA ALA A 103 0.29 13.10 -2.13
C ALA A 103 0.24 14.07 -0.94
N GLY A 104 0.94 13.75 0.15
CA GLY A 104 1.07 14.61 1.33
C GLY A 104 1.63 16.00 1.00
N LEU A 105 2.66 16.08 0.15
CA LEU A 105 3.20 17.36 -0.30
C LEU A 105 2.18 18.18 -1.11
N VAL A 106 1.35 17.52 -1.92
CA VAL A 106 0.27 18.20 -2.66
C VAL A 106 -0.79 18.71 -1.69
N TYR A 107 -1.19 17.91 -0.69
CA TYR A 107 -2.12 18.36 0.35
C TYR A 107 -1.59 19.55 1.15
N LEU A 108 -0.31 19.53 1.53
CA LEU A 108 0.32 20.65 2.23
C LEU A 108 0.33 21.91 1.38
N ARG A 109 0.69 21.79 0.10
CA ARG A 109 0.64 22.92 -0.84
C ARG A 109 -0.79 23.45 -1.01
N TRP A 110 -1.77 22.57 -1.14
CA TRP A 110 -3.17 22.97 -1.28
C TRP A 110 -3.64 23.74 -0.05
N ARG A 111 -3.35 23.24 1.16
CA ARG A 111 -3.61 23.94 2.42
C ARG A 111 -2.95 25.32 2.47
N ASP A 112 -1.69 25.42 2.06
CA ASP A 112 -0.95 26.68 2.09
C ASP A 112 -1.48 27.71 1.08
N MET A 113 -2.09 27.27 -0.03
CA MET A 113 -2.74 28.15 -1.03
C MET A 113 -4.13 28.62 -0.61
N GLU A 114 -4.93 27.72 -0.03
CA GLU A 114 -6.30 28.05 0.42
C GLU A 114 -6.28 28.90 1.70
N GLY A 115 -5.23 28.76 2.53
CA GLY A 115 -5.07 29.52 3.76
C GLY A 115 -6.15 29.20 4.81
N CYS A 116 -5.82 29.43 6.09
CA CYS A 116 -6.83 29.61 7.12
C CYS A 116 -7.41 31.03 7.05
#